data_AF-A0A435GLZ5-F1
#
_entry.id   AF-A0A435GLZ5-F1
#
_cell.length_a   1.000
_cell.length_b   1.000
_cell.length_c   1.000
_cell.angle_alpha   90.00
_cell.angle_beta   90.00
_cell.angle_gamma   90.00
#
_symmetry.space_group_name_H-M   'P 1'
#
loop_
_entity.id
_entity.type
_entity.pdbx_description
1 polymer ?
#
loop_
_entity_poly.entity_id
_entity_poly.type
_entity_poly.pdbx_seq_one_letter_code
_entity_poly.pdbx_strand_id
1 'polypeptide(L)' 'EPGLTGPRGRYASTLLASHGGRVVPVEVVAEAEKLLALKLQAPA' A
#
# COMPACT_ATOMS: atom_id res chain seq x y z
N GLU A 1 21.13 -2.65 -10.87
CA GLU A 1 21.11 -1.67 -9.77
C GLU A 1 20.15 -2.13 -8.67
N PRO A 2 20.59 -2.36 -7.42
CA PRO A 2 19.66 -2.54 -6.31
C PRO A 2 18.95 -1.20 -6.06
N GLY A 3 17.62 -1.20 -6.07
CA GLY A 3 16.83 0.02 -5.85
C GLY A 3 17.09 0.66 -4.49
N LEU A 4 16.97 1.99 -4.41
CA LEU A 4 17.11 2.78 -3.17
C LEU A 4 16.21 2.31 -2.02
N THR A 5 15.17 1.54 -2.35
CA THR A 5 14.29 0.89 -1.40
C THR A 5 14.46 -0.62 -1.50
N GLY A 6 14.71 -1.29 -0.37
CA GLY A 6 14.66 -2.74 -0.29
C GLY A 6 13.27 -3.31 -0.66
N PRO A 7 13.10 -4.64 -0.56
CA PRO A 7 11.81 -5.28 -0.84
C PRO A 7 10.70 -4.67 0.02
N ARG A 8 9.51 -4.46 -0.58
CA ARG A 8 8.34 -4.00 0.15
C ARG A 8 7.94 -5.03 1.21
N GLY A 9 7.60 -4.56 2.41
CA GLY A 9 7.02 -5.41 3.45
C GLY A 9 5.61 -5.89 3.07
N ARG A 10 5.14 -6.95 3.74
CA ARG A 10 3.83 -7.62 3.47
C ARG A 10 2.63 -6.66 3.53
N TYR A 11 2.72 -5.57 4.28
CA TYR A 11 1.66 -4.59 4.45
C TYR A 11 2.00 -3.21 3.87
N ALA A 12 2.98 -3.14 2.96
CA ALA A 12 3.32 -1.89 2.30
C ALA A 12 2.29 -1.58 1.20
N SER A 13 1.63 -0.42 1.30
CA SER A 13 0.66 0.06 0.30
C SER A 13 1.22 0.02 -1.12
N THR A 14 0.43 -0.39 -2.10
CA THR A 14 0.82 -0.32 -3.52
C THR A 14 0.10 0.78 -4.28
N LEU A 15 -0.60 1.65 -3.56
CA LEU A 15 -1.39 2.73 -4.14
C LEU A 15 -0.48 3.77 -4.77
N LEU A 16 -0.70 4.04 -6.04
CA LEU A 16 0.02 5.03 -6.83
C LEU A 16 -0.98 5.93 -7.53
N ALA A 17 -0.67 7.23 -7.59
CA ALA A 17 -1.40 8.13 -8.47
C ALA A 17 -1.04 7.84 -9.94
N SER A 18 -1.96 8.15 -10.84
CA SER A 18 -1.66 8.26 -12.26
C SER A 18 -0.58 9.33 -12.50
N HIS A 19 0.10 9.28 -13.65
CA HIS A 19 1.11 10.28 -13.99
C HIS A 19 0.52 11.71 -13.96
N GLY A 20 1.14 12.60 -13.17
CA GLY A 20 0.65 13.96 -12.95
C GLY A 20 -0.62 14.07 -12.08
N GLY A 21 -1.17 12.93 -11.65
CA GLY A 21 -2.34 12.84 -10.79
C GLY A 21 -2.01 12.92 -9.31
N ARG A 22 -3.06 12.86 -8.49
CA ARG A 22 -2.97 12.75 -7.04
C ARG A 22 -3.86 11.61 -6.59
N VAL A 23 -3.42 10.91 -5.55
CA VAL A 23 -4.28 9.98 -4.83
C VAL A 23 -5.30 10.80 -4.04
N VAL A 24 -6.57 10.44 -4.11
CA VAL A 24 -7.62 11.12 -3.35
C VAL A 24 -7.89 10.41 -2.02
N PRO A 25 -8.42 11.12 -1.00
CA PRO A 25 -8.60 10.55 0.34
C PRO A 25 -9.37 9.22 0.38
N VAL A 26 -10.40 9.08 -0.48
CA VAL A 26 -11.21 7.85 -0.54
C VAL A 26 -10.39 6.62 -0.99
N GLU A 27 -9.45 6.80 -1.91
CA GLU A 27 -8.57 5.73 -2.37
C GLU A 27 -7.57 5.32 -1.29
N VAL A 28 -7.06 6.30 -0.51
CA VAL A 28 -6.16 6.05 0.62
C VAL A 28 -6.86 5.21 1.68
N VAL A 29 -8.08 5.57 2.04
CA VAL A 29 -8.85 4.84 3.06
C VAL A 29 -9.14 3.41 2.60
N ALA A 30 -9.57 3.23 1.34
CA ALA A 30 -9.84 1.90 0.79
C ALA A 30 -8.59 0.98 0.81
N GLU A 31 -7.42 1.51 0.45
CA GLU A 31 -6.17 0.74 0.52
C GLU A 31 -5.79 0.43 1.97
N ALA A 32 -5.99 1.36 2.91
CA ALA A 32 -5.71 1.13 4.32
C ALA A 32 -6.59 0.01 4.90
N GLU A 33 -7.88 -0.02 4.56
CA GLU A 33 -8.82 -1.06 4.98
C GLU A 33 -8.40 -2.44 4.43
N LYS A 34 -8.00 -2.50 3.16
CA LYS A 34 -7.47 -3.72 2.54
C LYS A 34 -6.22 -4.24 3.26
N LEU A 35 -5.26 -3.36 3.55
CA LEU A 35 -4.04 -3.74 4.27
C LEU A 35 -4.33 -4.18 5.71
N LEU A 36 -5.30 -3.55 6.36
CA LEU A 36 -5.77 -3.94 7.69
C LEU A 36 -6.40 -5.35 7.66
N ALA A 37 -7.28 -5.62 6.70
CA ALA A 37 -7.88 -6.94 6.52
C ALA A 37 -6.81 -8.02 6.31
N LEU A 38 -5.78 -7.74 5.49
CA LEU A 38 -4.65 -8.65 5.27
C LEU A 38 -3.87 -8.92 6.57
N LYS A 39 -3.65 -7.88 7.38
CA LYS A 39 -2.96 -8.02 8.68
C LYS A 39 -3.77 -8.90 9.64
N LEU A 40 -5.08 -8.73 9.70
CA LEU A 40 -5.96 -9.50 10.59
C LEU A 40 -6.05 -10.98 10.20
N GLN A 41 -5.82 -11.32 8.93
CA GLN A 41 -5.79 -12.69 8.44
C GLN A 41 -4.43 -13.38 8.62
N ALA A 42 -3.38 -12.61 8.93
CA ALA A 42 -2.06 -13.19 9.11
C ALA A 42 -1.96 -13.92 10.46
N PRO A 43 -1.29 -15.08 10.50
CA PRO A 43 -1.02 -15.77 11.76
C PRO A 43 -0.15 -14.89 12.69
N ALA A 44 -0.40 -15.03 13.99
CA ALA A 44 0.29 -14.30 15.06
C ALA A 44 1.77 -14.70 15.19
#